data_AF-A0A7S3V6P7-F1
#
_entry.id   AF-A0A7S3V6P7-F1
#
_cell.length_a   1.000
_cell.length_b   1.000
_cell.length_c   1.000
_cell.angle_alpha   90.00
_cell.angle_beta   90.00
_cell.angle_gamma   90.00
#
_symmetry.space_group_name_H-M   'P 1'
#
loop_
_entity.id
_entity.type
_entity.pdbx_description
1 polymer ?
#
loop_
_entity_poly.entity_id
_entity_poly.type
_entity_poly.pdbx_seq_one_letter_code
_entity_poly.pdbx_strand_id
1 'polypeptide(L)'
;MNLPKRKISMRFVSFLCIVIYYTTALKNVNTFKMDDRQLSENGEEIENWEDPKKLRILTLGGSVTWGAGIDERTNAYPFLLAIDHDHIVTNVGIRATGSDYPAQCISSMLRNKEADESSPYDPDEPFDVITFEFSINGMQGFPLLIERLRERYPDALFIYIDMFSLMTPNGAFDSRESRELVKKHGGLVYRFGNTGDATAEFNFREDIDRSNPTEEVRKLFANDKHHASSDGHRVTSEKIIEIIDSHEYPSDPKLGSWLGGDSCTSWYENGETPLQIVEGGEMKEWDEKNHKFGIEVNQQDGLIVKYNHDGENEAALNLQYMTKAVYKADPYSSKYPPVLITTKQSEEEIREAKTEAKTDQSGLVRLDVLKVVENAKGWAYLTGLHNKRAMWPFHVTEVSNVGSVKPGLNFIYIFPLEERPNPFRVTATIVCEACTKLGWTDDIFWQKSSWL
;
A
#
# COMPACT_ATOMS: atom_id res chain seq x y z
N MET A 1 4.24 39.03 -60.70
CA MET A 1 3.72 39.43 -59.37
C MET A 1 4.60 38.81 -58.30
N ASN A 2 5.01 39.63 -57.33
CA ASN A 2 6.13 39.41 -56.40
C ASN A 2 5.84 38.34 -55.32
N LEU A 3 6.81 37.46 -55.07
CA LEU A 3 6.87 36.60 -53.88
C LEU A 3 7.56 37.34 -52.72
N PRO A 4 7.10 37.21 -51.46
CA PRO A 4 7.74 37.86 -50.32
C PRO A 4 8.89 37.01 -49.76
N LYS A 5 10.02 37.70 -49.51
CA LYS A 5 11.19 37.17 -48.80
C LYS A 5 10.85 36.96 -47.31
N ARG A 6 10.98 35.72 -46.82
CA ARG A 6 10.95 35.42 -45.36
C ARG A 6 12.30 35.79 -44.74
N LYS A 7 12.25 36.69 -43.76
CA LYS A 7 13.37 37.03 -42.86
C LYS A 7 13.61 35.87 -41.89
N ILE A 8 14.81 35.31 -41.91
CA ILE A 8 15.36 34.48 -40.82
C ILE A 8 16.00 35.47 -39.84
N SER A 9 15.39 35.68 -38.67
CA SER A 9 15.97 36.53 -37.62
C SER A 9 16.13 35.76 -36.31
N MET A 10 17.38 35.69 -35.84
CA MET A 10 17.78 35.80 -34.43
C MET A 10 16.98 35.00 -33.39
N ARG A 11 17.01 33.66 -33.45
CA ARG A 11 16.72 32.82 -32.27
C ARG A 11 17.85 31.87 -31.87
N PHE A 12 18.90 31.75 -32.68
CA PHE A 12 20.01 30.83 -32.40
C PHE A 12 21.08 31.39 -31.46
N VAL A 13 21.23 32.72 -31.35
CA VAL A 13 22.29 33.31 -30.51
C VAL A 13 21.92 33.26 -29.02
N SER A 14 20.63 33.38 -28.67
CA SER A 14 20.19 33.32 -27.27
C SER A 14 20.25 31.91 -26.66
N PHE A 15 20.10 30.86 -27.47
CA PHE A 15 20.19 29.48 -26.98
C PHE A 15 21.65 29.08 -26.67
N LEU A 16 22.61 29.59 -27.46
CA LEU A 16 24.03 29.29 -27.26
C LEU A 16 24.60 29.94 -25.98
N CYS A 17 24.14 31.14 -25.60
CA CYS A 17 24.58 31.78 -24.36
C CYS A 17 24.04 31.11 -23.09
N ILE A 18 22.83 30.53 -23.13
CA ILE A 18 22.23 29.82 -21.98
C ILE A 18 22.95 28.50 -21.72
N VAL A 19 23.35 27.77 -22.77
CA VAL A 19 24.10 26.52 -22.63
C VAL A 19 25.52 26.77 -22.09
N ILE A 20 26.19 27.84 -22.56
CA ILE A 20 27.52 28.19 -22.05
C ILE A 20 27.46 28.60 -20.57
N TYR A 21 26.47 29.41 -20.16
CA TYR A 21 26.31 29.83 -18.76
C TYR A 21 26.09 28.64 -17.81
N TYR A 22 25.28 27.65 -18.22
CA TYR A 22 25.05 26.43 -17.43
C TYR A 22 26.29 25.52 -17.34
N THR A 23 27.06 25.39 -18.42
CA THR A 23 28.29 24.58 -18.38
C THR A 23 29.42 25.20 -17.54
N THR A 24 29.46 26.52 -17.39
CA THR A 24 30.40 27.18 -16.47
C THR A 24 29.94 27.17 -15.02
N ALA A 25 28.63 27.18 -14.76
CA ALA A 25 28.09 27.09 -13.39
C ALA A 25 28.31 25.70 -12.76
N LEU A 26 28.24 24.63 -13.56
CA LEU A 26 28.47 23.25 -13.07
C LEU A 26 29.95 22.89 -12.86
N LYS A 27 30.91 23.70 -13.33
CA LYS A 27 32.35 23.48 -13.12
C LYS A 27 32.92 24.15 -11.87
N ASN A 28 32.13 24.94 -11.15
CA ASN A 28 32.57 25.69 -9.96
C ASN A 28 31.94 25.22 -8.64
N VAL A 29 31.39 24.00 -8.61
CA VAL A 29 31.24 23.29 -7.32
C VAL A 29 32.62 22.80 -6.93
N ASN A 30 33.41 23.73 -6.39
CA ASN A 30 34.63 23.41 -5.67
C ASN A 30 34.25 22.43 -4.57
N THR A 31 34.76 21.21 -4.69
CA THR A 31 35.01 20.32 -3.56
C THR A 31 35.85 21.10 -2.56
N PHE A 32 35.19 21.74 -1.60
CA PHE A 32 35.81 22.25 -0.39
C PHE A 32 36.19 21.03 0.43
N LYS A 33 37.30 20.37 0.06
CA LYS A 33 37.98 19.46 0.96
C LYS A 33 38.57 20.34 2.05
N MET A 34 37.85 20.50 3.16
CA MET A 34 38.49 20.89 4.40
C MET A 34 39.56 19.83 4.68
N ASP A 35 40.80 20.31 4.74
CA ASP A 35 41.94 19.52 5.17
C ASP A 35 41.80 19.42 6.70
N ASP A 36 41.17 18.35 7.20
CA ASP A 36 40.96 18.04 8.62
C ASP A 36 42.25 17.67 9.35
N ARG A 37 43.30 18.46 9.13
CA ARG A 37 44.58 18.39 9.83
C ARG A 37 44.86 19.69 10.56
N GLN A 38 43.92 20.14 11.40
CA GLN A 38 44.32 20.87 12.59
C GLN A 38 44.66 19.86 13.67
N LEU A 39 45.96 19.52 13.71
CA LEU A 39 46.58 18.86 14.85
C LEU A 39 46.36 19.73 16.08
N SER A 40 45.53 19.24 16.99
CA SER A 40 45.46 19.71 18.38
C SER A 40 46.88 19.62 18.98
N GLU A 41 47.53 20.76 19.19
CA GLU A 41 48.84 20.85 19.86
C GLU A 41 48.77 20.52 21.36
N ASN A 42 47.57 20.21 21.89
CA ASN A 42 47.36 20.01 23.32
C ASN A 42 47.38 18.55 23.79
N GLY A 43 47.56 17.57 22.90
CA GLY A 43 47.69 16.16 23.30
C GLY A 43 46.48 15.59 24.03
N GLU A 44 45.32 16.27 23.97
CA GLU A 44 44.04 15.66 24.32
C GLU A 44 43.73 14.64 23.23
N GLU A 45 43.59 13.37 23.62
CA GLU A 45 43.07 12.33 22.75
C GLU A 45 41.77 12.85 22.14
N ILE A 46 41.78 13.07 20.82
CA ILE A 46 40.57 13.34 20.07
C ILE A 46 39.72 12.08 20.28
N GLU A 47 38.73 12.17 21.16
CA GLU A 47 37.68 11.17 21.27
C GLU A 47 37.26 10.86 19.84
N ASN A 48 37.45 9.60 19.43
CA ASN A 48 37.07 9.17 18.11
C ASN A 48 35.54 9.21 18.09
N TRP A 49 34.97 10.34 17.67
CA TRP A 49 33.54 10.46 17.44
C TRP A 49 33.24 9.52 16.29
N GLU A 50 32.84 8.29 16.60
CA GLU A 50 32.32 7.37 15.60
C GLU A 50 31.11 8.04 14.97
N ASP A 51 31.14 8.20 13.65
CA ASP A 51 30.00 8.74 12.91
C ASP A 51 28.75 7.94 13.31
N PRO A 52 27.63 8.63 13.61
CA PRO A 52 26.42 7.95 14.03
C PRO A 52 26.03 6.89 13.00
N LYS A 53 25.75 5.67 13.47
CA LYS A 53 25.39 4.53 12.61
C LYS A 53 24.22 4.92 11.71
N LYS A 54 24.43 4.85 10.39
CA LYS A 54 23.33 5.00 9.43
C LYS A 54 22.41 3.78 9.52
N LEU A 55 21.15 4.02 9.86
CA LEU A 55 20.14 2.98 9.97
C LEU A 55 19.41 2.76 8.64
N ARG A 56 18.97 1.52 8.42
CA ARG A 56 18.13 1.13 7.29
C ARG A 56 16.67 1.14 7.73
N ILE A 57 15.89 2.05 7.16
CA ILE A 57 14.52 2.32 7.56
C ILE A 57 13.56 1.91 6.45
N LEU A 58 12.63 1.02 6.75
CA LEU A 58 11.49 0.71 5.89
C LEU A 58 10.28 1.53 6.34
N THR A 59 9.70 2.33 5.44
CA THR A 59 8.46 3.06 5.75
C THR A 59 7.28 2.50 4.98
N LEU A 60 6.28 1.99 5.71
CA LEU A 60 5.04 1.42 5.19
C LEU A 60 3.87 2.33 5.56
N GLY A 61 3.06 2.71 4.59
CA GLY A 61 1.84 3.44 4.92
C GLY A 61 0.98 3.80 3.73
N GLY A 62 -0.02 4.64 4.01
CA GLY A 62 -0.99 5.10 3.03
C GLY A 62 -0.54 6.34 2.24
N SER A 63 -1.50 7.22 1.95
CA SER A 63 -1.24 8.44 1.17
C SER A 63 -0.37 9.45 1.91
N VAL A 64 -0.38 9.49 3.24
CA VAL A 64 0.50 10.40 3.99
C VAL A 64 1.94 9.93 3.90
N THR A 65 2.24 8.65 4.17
CA THR A 65 3.60 8.10 3.96
C THR A 65 4.09 8.24 2.52
N TRP A 66 3.20 8.17 1.54
CA TRP A 66 3.54 8.48 0.15
C TRP A 66 3.94 9.96 -0.07
N GLY A 67 3.40 10.89 0.71
CA GLY A 67 3.63 12.34 0.61
C GLY A 67 2.49 13.11 -0.07
N ALA A 68 1.25 12.68 0.09
CA ALA A 68 0.09 13.40 -0.44
C ALA A 68 -0.25 14.61 0.44
N GLY A 69 -0.77 15.68 -0.17
CA GLY A 69 -1.20 16.89 0.54
C GLY A 69 -0.12 17.98 0.66
N ILE A 70 1.11 17.71 0.23
CA ILE A 70 2.22 18.67 0.16
C ILE A 70 2.68 18.90 -1.27
N ASP A 71 3.27 20.07 -1.53
CA ASP A 71 3.71 20.48 -2.88
C ASP A 71 4.96 19.71 -3.34
N GLU A 72 5.91 19.51 -2.42
CA GLU A 72 7.17 18.82 -2.69
C GLU A 72 7.22 17.51 -1.89
N ARG A 73 7.23 16.38 -2.61
CA ARG A 73 7.22 15.05 -1.99
C ARG A 73 8.44 14.78 -1.11
N THR A 74 9.58 15.41 -1.38
CA THR A 74 10.80 15.34 -0.57
C THR A 74 10.63 15.91 0.83
N ASN A 75 9.56 16.66 1.10
CA ASN A 75 9.21 17.15 2.43
C ASN A 75 8.32 16.15 3.21
N ALA A 76 8.01 14.97 2.67
CA ALA A 76 7.33 13.94 3.43
C ALA A 76 8.30 13.25 4.40
N TYR A 77 7.79 12.81 5.55
CA TYR A 77 8.62 12.30 6.66
C TYR A 77 9.63 11.21 6.25
N PRO A 78 9.35 10.26 5.33
CA PRO A 78 10.36 9.27 4.95
C PRO A 78 11.57 9.89 4.26
N PHE A 79 11.37 10.96 3.48
CA PHE A 79 12.46 11.65 2.81
C PHE A 79 13.23 12.56 3.77
N LEU A 80 12.56 13.16 4.76
CA LEU A 80 13.21 13.93 5.81
C LEU A 80 14.13 13.05 6.68
N LEU A 81 13.72 11.81 6.98
CA LEU A 81 14.59 10.82 7.64
C LEU A 81 15.88 10.55 6.84
N ALA A 82 15.81 10.55 5.51
CA ALA A 82 16.99 10.36 4.66
C ALA A 82 17.85 11.64 4.54
N ILE A 83 17.22 12.79 4.34
CA ILE A 83 17.92 14.05 4.02
C ILE A 83 18.48 14.72 5.28
N ASP A 84 17.67 14.82 6.34
CA ASP A 84 18.01 15.60 7.53
C ASP A 84 18.78 14.76 8.57
N HIS A 85 18.66 13.43 8.50
CA HIS A 85 19.25 12.49 9.46
C HIS A 85 20.18 11.45 8.83
N ASP A 86 20.45 11.55 7.52
CA ASP A 86 21.42 10.72 6.79
C ASP A 86 21.19 9.20 6.93
N HIS A 87 19.94 8.78 7.08
CA HIS A 87 19.54 7.37 7.12
C HIS A 87 19.24 6.81 5.73
N ILE A 88 19.31 5.48 5.60
CA ILE A 88 18.98 4.78 4.36
C ILE A 88 17.50 4.42 4.38
N VAL A 89 16.67 5.17 3.64
CA VAL A 89 15.20 5.02 3.72
C VAL A 89 14.61 4.37 2.47
N THR A 90 13.89 3.26 2.67
CA THR A 90 13.08 2.59 1.65
C THR A 90 11.61 2.94 1.86
N ASN A 91 11.10 3.89 1.07
CA ASN A 91 9.68 4.28 1.14
C ASN A 91 8.81 3.46 0.16
N VAL A 92 7.92 2.65 0.73
CA VAL A 92 6.94 1.83 0.01
C VAL A 92 5.49 2.24 0.32
N GLY A 93 5.27 3.48 0.74
CA GLY A 93 3.93 4.04 0.93
C GLY A 93 3.12 4.04 -0.37
N ILE A 94 1.84 3.65 -0.30
CA ILE A 94 0.94 3.56 -1.45
C ILE A 94 -0.31 4.41 -1.18
N ARG A 95 -0.68 5.25 -2.14
CA ARG A 95 -1.87 6.10 -2.01
C ARG A 95 -3.14 5.26 -1.93
N ALA A 96 -4.09 5.72 -1.12
CA ALA A 96 -5.43 5.13 -1.02
C ALA A 96 -5.46 3.61 -0.77
N THR A 97 -4.44 3.11 -0.06
CA THR A 97 -4.27 1.70 0.25
C THR A 97 -4.09 1.53 1.76
N GLY A 98 -4.75 0.53 2.32
CA GLY A 98 -4.61 0.17 3.74
C GLY A 98 -3.44 -0.77 3.97
N SER A 99 -3.40 -1.36 5.16
CA SER A 99 -2.42 -2.39 5.53
C SER A 99 -2.66 -3.75 4.85
N ASP A 100 -3.84 -3.97 4.25
CA ASP A 100 -4.25 -5.20 3.58
C ASP A 100 -3.36 -5.56 2.39
N TYR A 101 -3.04 -4.58 1.54
CA TYR A 101 -2.18 -4.81 0.39
C TYR A 101 -0.73 -5.16 0.80
N PRO A 102 0.01 -4.34 1.58
CA PRO A 102 1.36 -4.72 1.99
C PRO A 102 1.39 -5.99 2.84
N ALA A 103 0.37 -6.30 3.64
CA ALA A 103 0.31 -7.56 4.39
C ALA A 103 0.44 -8.78 3.47
N GLN A 104 -0.12 -8.68 2.27
CA GLN A 104 -0.11 -9.76 1.28
C GLN A 104 1.06 -9.64 0.30
N CYS A 105 1.52 -8.41 0.01
CA CYS A 105 2.42 -8.10 -1.10
C CYS A 105 3.82 -7.60 -0.71
N ILE A 106 4.17 -7.59 0.57
CA ILE A 106 5.40 -6.93 1.03
C ILE A 106 6.66 -7.44 0.32
N SER A 107 6.77 -8.74 0.01
CA SER A 107 7.98 -9.25 -0.65
C SER A 107 8.05 -8.82 -2.13
N SER A 108 6.93 -8.83 -2.87
CA SER A 108 6.84 -8.27 -4.22
C SER A 108 7.13 -6.77 -4.23
N MET A 109 6.57 -6.03 -3.26
CA MET A 109 6.76 -4.59 -3.15
C MET A 109 8.24 -4.22 -2.99
N LEU A 110 8.97 -4.98 -2.17
CA LEU A 110 10.39 -4.76 -1.96
C LEU A 110 11.26 -5.23 -3.15
N ARG A 111 10.95 -6.35 -3.80
CA ARG A 111 11.64 -6.76 -5.04
C ARG A 111 11.45 -5.76 -6.18
N ASN A 112 10.26 -5.17 -6.28
CA ASN A 112 10.04 -4.10 -7.27
C ASN A 112 10.86 -2.84 -6.97
N LYS A 113 11.25 -2.62 -5.70
CA LYS A 113 12.19 -1.56 -5.33
C LYS A 113 13.62 -1.93 -5.70
N GLU A 114 14.04 -3.16 -5.50
CA GLU A 114 15.35 -3.65 -5.96
C GLU A 114 15.56 -3.42 -7.47
N ALA A 115 14.51 -3.56 -8.28
CA ALA A 115 14.58 -3.31 -9.72
C ALA A 115 14.72 -1.81 -10.09
N ASP A 116 14.49 -0.89 -9.16
CA ASP A 116 14.73 0.54 -9.35
C ASP A 116 16.21 0.83 -9.04
N GLU A 117 17.01 1.17 -10.05
CA GLU A 117 18.44 1.44 -9.92
C GLU A 117 18.77 2.53 -8.88
N SER A 118 17.79 3.38 -8.53
CA SER A 118 17.95 4.41 -7.49
C SER A 118 17.60 3.95 -6.08
N SER A 119 17.07 2.73 -5.94
CA SER A 119 16.65 2.21 -4.65
C SER A 119 17.85 1.78 -3.81
N PRO A 120 17.93 2.20 -2.55
CA PRO A 120 18.97 1.73 -1.64
C PRO A 120 18.60 0.40 -0.97
N TYR A 121 17.54 -0.28 -1.42
CA TYR A 121 17.11 -1.54 -0.85
C TYR A 121 18.00 -2.69 -1.34
N ASP A 122 18.46 -3.49 -0.38
CA ASP A 122 19.15 -4.75 -0.63
C ASP A 122 18.33 -5.86 0.05
N PRO A 123 17.84 -6.89 -0.69
CA PRO A 123 17.06 -7.97 -0.11
C PRO A 123 17.84 -8.82 0.90
N ASP A 124 19.17 -8.81 0.88
CA ASP A 124 20.02 -9.57 1.79
C ASP A 124 20.45 -8.78 3.03
N GLU A 125 20.06 -7.50 3.13
CA GLU A 125 20.35 -6.66 4.28
C GLU A 125 19.08 -6.39 5.12
N PRO A 126 19.09 -6.64 6.44
CA PRO A 126 17.95 -6.41 7.30
C PRO A 126 17.69 -4.91 7.52
N PHE A 127 16.43 -4.55 7.76
CA PHE A 127 16.09 -3.22 8.24
C PHE A 127 16.34 -3.11 9.75
N ASP A 128 16.88 -1.97 10.20
CA ASP A 128 17.01 -1.65 11.62
C ASP A 128 15.69 -1.11 12.19
N VAL A 129 14.93 -0.37 11.37
CA VAL A 129 13.68 0.29 11.78
C VAL A 129 12.60 0.05 10.72
N ILE A 130 11.37 -0.22 11.17
CA ILE A 130 10.19 -0.31 10.31
C ILE A 130 9.09 0.59 10.86
N THR A 131 8.66 1.57 10.05
CA THR A 131 7.55 2.46 10.39
C THR A 131 6.26 2.02 9.70
N PHE A 132 5.14 2.24 10.40
CA PHE A 132 3.80 1.87 9.94
C PHE A 132 2.84 3.05 10.07
N GLU A 133 2.10 3.38 9.01
CA GLU A 133 1.09 4.44 9.03
C GLU A 133 -0.13 4.02 8.19
N PHE A 134 -1.17 3.52 8.86
CA PHE A 134 -2.37 3.02 8.19
C PHE A 134 -3.67 3.42 8.90
N SER A 135 -3.59 4.19 9.99
CA SER A 135 -4.75 4.49 10.86
C SER A 135 -5.87 5.22 10.12
N ILE A 136 -5.55 6.02 9.10
CA ILE A 136 -6.53 6.76 8.30
C ILE A 136 -6.96 6.02 7.02
N ASN A 137 -6.23 4.99 6.57
CA ASN A 137 -6.51 4.25 5.33
C ASN A 137 -7.10 2.84 5.54
N GLY A 138 -6.77 2.14 6.63
CA GLY A 138 -7.33 0.83 6.95
C GLY A 138 -6.35 -0.13 7.60
N MET A 139 -6.79 -0.79 8.68
CA MET A 139 -5.97 -1.69 9.52
C MET A 139 -6.25 -3.19 9.32
N GLN A 140 -6.99 -3.57 8.28
CA GLN A 140 -7.52 -4.93 8.12
C GLN A 140 -6.43 -6.01 8.01
N GLY A 141 -5.38 -5.77 7.23
CA GLY A 141 -4.25 -6.71 7.09
C GLY A 141 -3.13 -6.50 8.09
N PHE A 142 -3.27 -5.52 8.99
CA PHE A 142 -2.16 -5.12 9.86
C PHE A 142 -1.60 -6.26 10.72
N PRO A 143 -2.41 -7.18 11.28
CA PRO A 143 -1.87 -8.31 12.02
C PRO A 143 -0.97 -9.22 11.19
N LEU A 144 -1.43 -9.61 10.00
CA LEU A 144 -0.63 -10.40 9.06
C LEU A 144 0.67 -9.67 8.68
N LEU A 145 0.60 -8.36 8.42
CA LEU A 145 1.78 -7.57 8.07
C LEU A 145 2.83 -7.59 9.20
N ILE A 146 2.41 -7.39 10.45
CA ILE A 146 3.29 -7.40 11.63
C ILE A 146 3.93 -8.77 11.80
N GLU A 147 3.16 -9.86 11.69
CA GLU A 147 3.69 -11.22 11.82
C GLU A 147 4.73 -11.53 10.74
N ARG A 148 4.43 -11.21 9.48
CA ARG A 148 5.38 -11.43 8.37
C ARG A 148 6.66 -10.63 8.52
N LEU A 149 6.55 -9.35 8.91
CA LEU A 149 7.73 -8.50 9.07
C LEU A 149 8.53 -8.87 10.30
N ARG A 150 7.90 -9.31 11.38
CA ARG A 150 8.63 -9.75 12.57
C ARG A 150 9.35 -11.07 12.31
N GLU A 151 8.78 -11.96 11.51
CA GLU A 151 9.48 -13.16 11.06
C GLU A 151 10.68 -12.81 10.16
N ARG A 152 10.52 -11.88 9.21
CA ARG A 152 11.60 -11.49 8.30
C ARG A 152 12.67 -10.63 8.97
N TYR A 153 12.29 -9.73 9.87
CA TYR A 153 13.17 -8.76 10.54
C TYR A 153 12.96 -8.84 12.06
N PRO A 154 13.40 -9.93 12.71
CA PRO A 154 13.13 -10.18 14.12
C PRO A 154 13.69 -9.10 15.05
N ASP A 155 14.81 -8.47 14.68
CA ASP A 155 15.51 -7.49 15.51
C ASP A 155 15.15 -6.03 15.19
N ALA A 156 14.30 -5.77 14.19
CA ALA A 156 13.96 -4.40 13.80
C ALA A 156 13.08 -3.69 14.84
N LEU A 157 13.33 -2.41 15.07
CA LEU A 157 12.44 -1.56 15.85
C LEU A 157 11.17 -1.25 15.05
N PHE A 158 10.01 -1.60 15.59
CA PHE A 158 8.72 -1.27 14.98
C PHE A 158 8.20 0.04 15.55
N ILE A 159 7.85 0.99 14.69
CA ILE A 159 7.26 2.28 15.08
C ILE A 159 5.92 2.44 14.38
N TYR A 160 4.83 2.41 15.13
CA TYR A 160 3.50 2.68 14.58
C TYR A 160 3.11 4.15 14.76
N ILE A 161 2.84 4.81 13.64
CA ILE A 161 2.44 6.20 13.53
C ILE A 161 0.91 6.23 13.51
N ASP A 162 0.32 6.53 14.66
CA ASP A 162 -1.13 6.64 14.83
C ASP A 162 -1.60 8.03 14.40
N MET A 163 -1.98 8.16 13.12
CA MET A 163 -2.52 9.38 12.55
C MET A 163 -4.03 9.53 12.75
N PHE A 164 -4.53 10.75 12.60
CA PHE A 164 -5.96 11.04 12.53
C PHE A 164 -6.24 12.04 11.41
N SER A 165 -7.50 12.15 11.01
CA SER A 165 -7.98 13.13 10.03
C SER A 165 -8.84 14.18 10.72
N LEU A 166 -8.78 15.45 10.34
CA LEU A 166 -9.73 16.47 10.81
C LEU A 166 -11.04 16.47 10.00
N MET A 167 -11.13 15.73 8.88
CA MET A 167 -12.33 15.68 8.04
C MET A 167 -13.52 14.92 8.67
N THR A 168 -13.28 13.96 9.57
CA THR A 168 -14.32 13.01 10.00
C THR A 168 -14.61 13.11 11.50
N PRO A 169 -15.76 13.64 11.97
CA PRO A 169 -16.01 13.87 13.41
C PRO A 169 -15.81 12.64 14.32
N ASN A 170 -15.96 11.42 13.77
CA ASN A 170 -15.80 10.15 14.49
C ASN A 170 -14.41 9.49 14.33
N GLY A 171 -13.48 10.10 13.59
CA GLY A 171 -12.06 9.74 13.66
C GLY A 171 -11.60 8.78 12.58
N ALA A 172 -10.27 8.62 12.53
CA ALA A 172 -9.59 7.48 11.95
C ALA A 172 -10.19 6.14 12.44
N PHE A 173 -9.82 5.05 11.78
CA PHE A 173 -10.17 3.71 12.28
C PHE A 173 -9.71 3.58 13.74
N ASP A 174 -10.46 2.86 14.58
CA ASP A 174 -9.99 2.56 15.94
C ASP A 174 -8.71 1.74 15.83
N SER A 175 -7.59 2.39 16.13
CA SER A 175 -6.25 1.83 16.03
C SER A 175 -5.80 1.17 17.33
N ARG A 176 -6.64 1.10 18.37
CA ARG A 176 -6.28 0.53 19.68
C ARG A 176 -5.71 -0.88 19.55
N GLU A 177 -6.40 -1.77 18.85
CA GLU A 177 -5.92 -3.15 18.64
C GLU A 177 -4.56 -3.19 17.94
N SER A 178 -4.35 -2.31 16.95
CA SER A 178 -3.10 -2.21 16.21
C SER A 178 -1.94 -1.68 17.07
N ARG A 179 -2.21 -0.69 17.93
CA ARG A 179 -1.24 -0.17 18.90
C ARG A 179 -0.81 -1.24 19.88
N GLU A 180 -1.78 -1.96 20.47
CA GLU A 180 -1.47 -3.06 21.38
C GLU A 180 -0.71 -4.19 20.67
N LEU A 181 -1.03 -4.47 19.41
CA LEU A 181 -0.29 -5.46 18.63
C LEU A 181 1.17 -5.05 18.42
N VAL A 182 1.44 -3.81 18.04
CA VAL A 182 2.81 -3.31 17.84
C VAL A 182 3.61 -3.40 19.14
N LYS A 183 3.02 -2.96 20.26
CA LYS A 183 3.64 -3.06 21.59
C LYS A 183 3.91 -4.51 22.01
N LYS A 184 2.97 -5.43 21.73
CA LYS A 184 3.15 -6.87 21.98
C LYS A 184 4.37 -7.43 21.25
N HIS A 185 4.72 -6.87 20.09
CA HIS A 185 5.91 -7.21 19.32
C HIS A 185 7.11 -6.30 19.63
N GLY A 186 7.16 -5.69 20.81
CA GLY A 186 8.27 -4.84 21.27
C GLY A 186 8.41 -3.50 20.55
N GLY A 187 7.42 -3.13 19.74
CA GLY A 187 7.41 -1.84 19.04
C GLY A 187 6.91 -0.69 19.90
N LEU A 188 7.08 0.52 19.36
CA LEU A 188 6.66 1.78 19.96
C LEU A 188 5.56 2.44 19.12
N VAL A 189 4.79 3.32 19.75
CA VAL A 189 3.70 4.04 19.09
C VAL A 189 3.95 5.53 19.22
N TYR A 190 4.07 6.20 18.08
CA TYR A 190 3.99 7.66 18.01
C TYR A 190 2.56 8.06 17.63
N ARG A 191 2.00 9.03 18.35
CA ARG A 191 0.68 9.58 18.04
C ARG A 191 0.83 10.95 17.40
N PHE A 192 0.32 11.09 16.19
CA PHE A 192 0.48 12.30 15.40
C PHE A 192 0.02 13.54 16.18
N GLY A 193 0.79 14.62 16.11
CA GLY A 193 0.50 15.87 16.82
C GLY A 193 0.87 15.90 18.31
N ASN A 194 1.34 14.78 18.89
CA ASN A 194 1.99 14.82 20.19
C ASN A 194 3.37 15.50 20.06
N THR A 195 3.54 16.66 20.71
CA THR A 195 4.80 17.42 20.73
C THR A 195 5.63 17.15 21.98
N GLY A 196 5.08 16.47 22.99
CA GLY A 196 5.79 16.02 24.18
C GLY A 196 6.64 14.77 23.92
N ASP A 197 6.84 13.93 24.93
CA ASP A 197 7.50 12.63 24.78
C ASP A 197 6.83 11.81 23.67
N ALA A 198 7.63 11.38 22.68
CA ALA A 198 7.15 10.68 21.50
C ALA A 198 6.36 9.38 21.82
N THR A 199 6.61 8.77 22.98
CA THR A 199 6.02 7.50 23.41
C THR A 199 4.88 7.65 24.42
N ALA A 200 4.59 8.89 24.87
CA ALA A 200 3.54 9.14 25.84
C ALA A 200 2.15 8.76 25.30
N GLU A 201 1.31 8.21 26.19
CA GLU A 201 -0.10 7.96 25.87
C GLU A 201 -0.85 9.29 25.70
N PHE A 202 -1.07 9.67 24.44
CA PHE A 202 -1.81 10.89 24.07
C PHE A 202 -3.19 10.54 23.49
N ASN A 203 -4.30 10.81 24.17
CA ASN A 203 -5.61 10.45 23.64
C ASN A 203 -6.18 11.58 22.78
N PHE A 204 -5.85 11.58 21.50
CA PHE A 204 -6.32 12.61 20.56
C PHE A 204 -7.83 12.90 20.62
N ARG A 205 -8.68 11.87 20.83
CA ARG A 205 -10.14 12.06 20.91
C ARG A 205 -10.58 12.89 22.12
N GLU A 206 -9.81 12.82 23.19
CA GLU A 206 -10.07 13.53 24.45
C GLU A 206 -9.29 14.84 24.51
N ASP A 207 -8.07 14.86 23.95
CA ASP A 207 -7.11 15.96 24.10
C ASP A 207 -7.26 17.06 23.05
N ILE A 208 -7.91 16.79 21.91
CA ILE A 208 -8.08 17.78 20.83
C ILE A 208 -9.56 17.95 20.48
N ASP A 209 -10.06 19.19 20.59
CA ASP A 209 -11.36 19.58 20.04
C ASP A 209 -11.28 19.60 18.51
N ARG A 210 -11.82 18.57 17.88
CA ARG A 210 -11.81 18.40 16.42
C ARG A 210 -12.78 19.32 15.70
N SER A 211 -13.79 19.81 16.40
CA SER A 211 -14.75 20.77 15.84
C SER A 211 -14.11 22.16 15.72
N ASN A 212 -13.14 22.45 16.59
CA ASN A 212 -12.41 23.69 16.62
C ASN A 212 -10.94 23.47 17.05
N PRO A 213 -10.11 22.80 16.21
CA PRO A 213 -8.73 22.51 16.57
C PRO A 213 -7.96 23.81 16.72
N THR A 214 -6.96 23.85 17.61
CA THR A 214 -6.11 25.04 17.78
C THR A 214 -5.30 25.31 16.51
N GLU A 215 -4.74 26.51 16.39
CA GLU A 215 -3.98 26.88 15.20
C GLU A 215 -2.71 26.02 15.03
N GLU A 216 -2.07 25.65 16.14
CA GLU A 216 -0.92 24.75 16.17
C GLU A 216 -1.30 23.38 15.59
N VAL A 217 -2.45 22.83 15.99
CA VAL A 217 -2.95 21.57 15.44
C VAL A 217 -3.29 21.71 13.96
N ARG A 218 -3.96 22.79 13.55
CA ARG A 218 -4.32 23.02 12.14
C ARG A 218 -3.12 23.07 11.23
N LYS A 219 -2.01 23.68 11.67
CA LYS A 219 -0.77 23.76 10.89
C LYS A 219 -0.17 22.40 10.56
N LEU A 220 -0.43 21.36 11.36
CA LEU A 220 0.05 20.00 11.08
C LEU A 220 -0.70 19.34 9.92
N PHE A 221 -1.82 19.90 9.48
CA PHE A 221 -2.65 19.36 8.41
C PHE A 221 -2.50 20.14 7.12
N ALA A 222 -2.52 19.43 5.99
CA ALA A 222 -2.68 20.02 4.68
C ALA A 222 -4.05 20.70 4.56
N ASN A 223 -4.24 21.46 3.47
CA ASN A 223 -5.48 22.22 3.22
C ASN A 223 -6.75 21.33 3.19
N ASP A 224 -6.60 20.05 2.84
CA ASP A 224 -7.71 19.09 2.81
C ASP A 224 -8.10 18.55 4.19
N LYS A 225 -7.36 18.91 5.25
CA LYS A 225 -7.62 18.49 6.64
C LYS A 225 -7.57 16.97 6.83
N HIS A 226 -6.97 16.25 5.89
CA HIS A 226 -6.86 14.78 5.92
C HIS A 226 -5.40 14.34 5.95
N HIS A 227 -4.57 14.95 5.12
CA HIS A 227 -3.14 14.64 5.06
C HIS A 227 -2.33 15.55 5.97
N ALA A 228 -1.11 15.13 6.30
CA ALA A 228 -0.15 15.98 6.98
C ALA A 228 0.31 17.12 6.05
N SER A 229 0.52 18.31 6.61
CA SER A 229 1.25 19.38 5.93
C SER A 229 2.76 19.09 5.96
N SER A 230 3.55 19.98 5.35
CA SER A 230 5.02 19.94 5.51
C SER A 230 5.44 20.04 6.98
N ASP A 231 4.76 20.85 7.79
CA ASP A 231 5.03 20.95 9.24
C ASP A 231 4.67 19.65 9.97
N GLY A 232 3.53 19.04 9.62
CA GLY A 232 3.11 17.74 10.17
C GLY A 232 4.11 16.63 9.85
N HIS A 233 4.64 16.61 8.62
CA HIS A 233 5.68 15.66 8.23
C HIS A 233 7.00 15.88 8.97
N ARG A 234 7.42 17.13 9.16
CA ARG A 234 8.61 17.46 9.94
C ARG A 234 8.51 16.98 11.39
N VAL A 235 7.41 17.33 12.07
CA VAL A 235 7.16 16.90 13.45
C VAL A 235 7.14 15.37 13.54
N THR A 236 6.55 14.69 12.56
CA THR A 236 6.55 13.21 12.52
C THR A 236 7.96 12.65 12.38
N SER A 237 8.80 13.22 11.50
CA SER A 237 10.20 12.82 11.32
C SER A 237 11.01 13.00 12.61
N GLU A 238 10.91 14.18 13.23
CA GLU A 238 11.60 14.50 14.49
C GLU A 238 11.23 13.51 15.61
N LYS A 239 9.95 13.14 15.72
CA LYS A 239 9.48 12.20 16.74
C LYS A 239 9.88 10.75 16.46
N ILE A 240 10.01 10.37 15.20
CA ILE A 240 10.60 9.08 14.83
C ILE A 240 12.07 9.03 15.24
N ILE A 241 12.81 10.13 15.04
CA ILE A 241 14.23 10.21 15.41
C ILE A 241 14.42 10.19 16.93
N GLU A 242 13.59 10.90 17.69
CA GLU A 242 13.58 10.80 19.17
C GLU A 242 13.41 9.36 19.66
N ILE A 243 12.53 8.59 19.00
CA ILE A 243 12.36 7.16 19.28
C ILE A 243 13.59 6.35 18.87
N ILE A 244 14.16 6.64 17.70
CA ILE A 244 15.33 5.94 17.17
C ILE A 244 16.55 6.12 18.08
N ASP A 245 16.83 7.36 18.49
CA ASP A 245 18.00 7.72 19.29
C ASP A 245 17.95 7.15 20.72
N SER A 246 16.74 6.84 21.21
CA SER A 246 16.54 6.21 22.53
C SER A 246 16.60 4.67 22.48
N HIS A 247 16.77 4.07 21.30
CA HIS A 247 16.79 2.63 21.13
C HIS A 247 18.20 2.10 20.90
N GLU A 248 18.54 0.99 21.55
CA GLU A 248 19.79 0.27 21.31
C GLU A 248 19.59 -0.75 20.17
N TYR A 249 20.45 -0.68 19.14
CA TYR A 249 20.39 -1.58 17.99
C TYR A 249 21.47 -2.66 18.09
N PRO A 250 21.17 -3.92 17.69
CA PRO A 250 22.21 -4.91 17.53
C PRO A 250 23.20 -4.49 16.44
N SER A 251 24.47 -4.87 16.62
CA SER A 251 25.51 -4.66 15.61
C SER A 251 25.36 -5.60 14.41
N ASP A 252 24.75 -6.76 14.61
CA ASP A 252 24.51 -7.80 13.59
C ASP A 252 23.03 -8.23 13.61
N PRO A 253 22.11 -7.40 13.07
CA PRO A 253 20.69 -7.72 12.99
C PRO A 253 20.44 -8.98 12.13
N LYS A 254 19.51 -9.83 12.58
CA LYS A 254 19.18 -11.06 11.86
C LYS A 254 18.19 -10.82 10.74
N LEU A 255 18.31 -11.66 9.72
CA LEU A 255 17.40 -11.74 8.59
C LEU A 255 16.70 -13.12 8.58
N GLY A 256 15.39 -13.11 8.78
CA GLY A 256 14.57 -14.32 8.80
C GLY A 256 13.94 -14.66 7.46
N SER A 257 12.85 -15.44 7.45
CA SER A 257 12.20 -15.89 6.21
C SER A 257 10.99 -15.02 5.85
N TRP A 258 10.57 -15.05 4.58
CA TRP A 258 9.30 -14.42 4.15
C TRP A 258 8.05 -15.27 4.42
N LEU A 259 8.23 -16.47 5.00
CA LEU A 259 7.20 -17.51 5.13
C LEU A 259 6.62 -17.95 3.78
N GLY A 260 7.41 -17.86 2.71
CA GLY A 260 6.99 -18.11 1.34
C GLY A 260 6.97 -16.84 0.51
N GLY A 261 6.71 -16.99 -0.79
CA GLY A 261 6.61 -15.87 -1.71
C GLY A 261 5.26 -15.17 -1.65
N ASP A 262 5.22 -13.95 -2.18
CA ASP A 262 4.01 -13.38 -2.73
C ASP A 262 4.26 -12.94 -4.18
N SER A 263 3.19 -12.90 -4.96
CA SER A 263 3.18 -12.37 -6.33
C SER A 263 1.98 -11.45 -6.45
N CYS A 264 2.25 -10.15 -6.50
CA CYS A 264 1.23 -9.12 -6.59
C CYS A 264 1.36 -8.34 -7.87
N THR A 265 0.32 -8.38 -8.69
CA THR A 265 0.27 -7.64 -9.94
C THR A 265 -0.99 -6.82 -10.02
N SER A 266 -0.81 -5.50 -10.05
CA SER A 266 -1.88 -4.55 -10.31
C SER A 266 -1.70 -3.99 -11.71
N TRP A 267 -2.76 -4.05 -12.49
CA TRP A 267 -2.83 -3.40 -13.80
C TRP A 267 -3.60 -2.09 -13.72
N TYR A 268 -4.01 -1.65 -12.53
CA TYR A 268 -4.88 -0.48 -12.34
C TYR A 268 -4.33 0.80 -12.98
N GLU A 269 -3.01 0.96 -13.06
CA GLU A 269 -2.36 2.18 -13.56
C GLU A 269 -1.83 2.08 -14.99
N ASN A 270 -1.60 0.87 -15.52
CA ASN A 270 -0.92 0.68 -16.82
C ASN A 270 -1.61 -0.30 -17.77
N GLY A 271 -2.63 -1.04 -17.30
CA GLY A 271 -3.31 -2.05 -18.10
C GLY A 271 -2.48 -3.31 -18.40
N GLU A 272 -1.31 -3.48 -17.79
CA GLU A 272 -0.43 -4.62 -18.04
C GLU A 272 -0.70 -5.74 -17.02
N THR A 273 -1.13 -6.91 -17.52
CA THR A 273 -1.44 -8.07 -16.67
C THR A 273 -0.69 -9.32 -17.15
N PRO A 274 -0.15 -10.14 -16.23
CA PRO A 274 0.42 -11.45 -16.57
C PRO A 274 -0.66 -12.51 -16.78
N LEU A 275 -1.92 -12.20 -16.46
CA LEU A 275 -3.03 -13.13 -16.65
C LEU A 275 -3.34 -13.33 -18.12
N GLN A 276 -3.46 -14.58 -18.53
CA GLN A 276 -3.96 -14.90 -19.86
C GLN A 276 -5.49 -15.05 -19.79
N ILE A 277 -6.21 -14.10 -20.38
CA ILE A 277 -7.66 -14.22 -20.58
C ILE A 277 -7.91 -15.34 -21.59
N VAL A 278 -8.59 -16.41 -21.16
CA VAL A 278 -8.92 -17.58 -21.99
C VAL A 278 -10.26 -17.36 -22.68
N GLU A 279 -11.25 -16.92 -21.92
CA GLU A 279 -12.61 -16.73 -22.40
C GLU A 279 -13.32 -15.68 -21.56
N GLY A 280 -14.08 -14.81 -22.22
CA GLY A 280 -14.92 -13.83 -21.56
C GLY A 280 -14.09 -12.71 -20.93
N GLY A 281 -14.58 -11.48 -21.07
CA GLY A 281 -13.92 -10.30 -20.52
C GLY A 281 -12.77 -9.71 -21.34
N GLU A 282 -12.39 -8.49 -20.98
CA GLU A 282 -11.43 -7.68 -21.73
C GLU A 282 -10.76 -6.63 -20.83
N MET A 283 -9.49 -6.32 -21.09
CA MET A 283 -8.83 -5.19 -20.44
C MET A 283 -9.40 -3.87 -20.96
N LYS A 284 -9.83 -2.99 -20.06
CA LYS A 284 -10.39 -1.67 -20.39
C LYS A 284 -9.77 -0.57 -19.57
N GLU A 285 -9.47 0.52 -20.25
CA GLU A 285 -9.28 1.83 -19.61
C GLU A 285 -10.66 2.44 -19.34
N TRP A 286 -11.17 2.29 -18.12
CA TRP A 286 -12.52 2.74 -17.77
C TRP A 286 -12.57 4.20 -17.30
N ASP A 287 -11.42 4.77 -16.94
CA ASP A 287 -11.24 6.18 -16.61
C ASP A 287 -10.04 6.75 -17.39
N GLU A 288 -10.28 7.10 -18.65
CA GLU A 288 -9.28 7.67 -19.57
C GLU A 288 -8.61 8.94 -19.01
N LYS A 289 -9.34 9.71 -18.18
CA LYS A 289 -8.81 10.96 -17.62
C LYS A 289 -7.71 10.68 -16.60
N ASN A 290 -7.87 9.62 -15.81
CA ASN A 290 -6.96 9.25 -14.74
C ASN A 290 -6.11 8.03 -15.09
N HIS A 291 -6.18 7.56 -16.34
CA HIS A 291 -5.52 6.35 -16.86
C HIS A 291 -5.76 5.12 -15.98
N LYS A 292 -7.03 4.82 -15.66
CA LYS A 292 -7.37 3.65 -14.83
C LYS A 292 -7.87 2.49 -15.65
N PHE A 293 -7.31 1.33 -15.37
CA PHE A 293 -7.60 0.10 -16.08
C PHE A 293 -8.25 -0.96 -15.18
N GLY A 294 -8.91 -1.92 -15.82
CA GLY A 294 -9.45 -3.12 -15.18
C GLY A 294 -9.85 -4.15 -16.22
N ILE A 295 -9.84 -5.43 -15.83
CA ILE A 295 -10.41 -6.50 -16.66
C ILE A 295 -11.92 -6.50 -16.40
N GLU A 296 -12.69 -6.07 -17.40
CA GLU A 296 -14.16 -6.11 -17.37
C GLU A 296 -14.63 -7.53 -17.62
N VAL A 297 -15.42 -8.07 -16.70
CA VAL A 297 -16.00 -9.42 -16.82
C VAL A 297 -17.21 -9.37 -17.74
N ASN A 298 -17.30 -10.30 -18.71
CA ASN A 298 -18.49 -10.43 -19.54
C ASN A 298 -19.68 -10.83 -18.65
N GLN A 299 -20.79 -10.10 -18.74
CA GLN A 299 -21.90 -10.23 -17.81
C GLN A 299 -22.77 -11.47 -18.06
N GLN A 300 -22.68 -12.08 -19.25
CA GLN A 300 -23.45 -13.26 -19.64
C GLN A 300 -22.65 -14.57 -19.52
N ASP A 301 -21.37 -14.51 -19.87
CA ASP A 301 -20.49 -15.69 -19.99
C ASP A 301 -19.41 -15.78 -18.92
N GLY A 302 -19.24 -14.73 -18.11
CA GLY A 302 -18.19 -14.63 -17.10
C GLY A 302 -16.80 -14.33 -17.68
N LEU A 303 -15.77 -14.65 -16.91
CA LEU A 303 -14.36 -14.51 -17.25
C LEU A 303 -13.62 -15.76 -16.79
N ILE A 304 -12.88 -16.41 -17.70
CA ILE A 304 -11.91 -17.45 -17.38
C ILE A 304 -10.51 -16.88 -17.64
N VAL A 305 -9.70 -16.83 -16.60
CA VAL A 305 -8.27 -16.51 -16.71
C VAL A 305 -7.43 -17.72 -16.38
N LYS A 306 -6.28 -17.81 -17.05
CA LYS A 306 -5.25 -18.79 -16.81
C LYS A 306 -4.12 -18.15 -16.02
N TYR A 307 -3.69 -18.81 -14.95
CA TYR A 307 -2.61 -18.37 -14.08
C TYR A 307 -1.65 -19.54 -13.82
N ASN A 308 -0.35 -19.31 -13.94
CA ASN A 308 0.67 -20.30 -13.62
C ASN A 308 1.34 -19.91 -12.30
N HIS A 309 1.05 -20.65 -11.23
CA HIS A 309 1.69 -20.47 -9.93
C HIS A 309 3.04 -21.18 -9.93
N ASP A 310 4.12 -20.41 -9.92
CA ASP A 310 5.49 -20.93 -9.91
C ASP A 310 6.02 -21.21 -8.48
N GLY A 311 5.21 -20.94 -7.45
CA GLY A 311 5.52 -21.29 -6.08
C GLY A 311 5.49 -22.79 -5.81
N GLU A 312 6.19 -23.21 -4.76
CA GLU A 312 6.30 -24.61 -4.35
C GLU A 312 5.10 -25.07 -3.49
N ASN A 313 4.36 -24.12 -2.93
CA ASN A 313 3.27 -24.39 -2.00
C ASN A 313 1.94 -23.86 -2.54
N GLU A 314 0.84 -24.39 -1.99
CA GLU A 314 -0.46 -23.76 -2.15
C GLU A 314 -0.47 -22.36 -1.55
N ALA A 315 -1.06 -21.40 -2.27
CA ALA A 315 -1.07 -19.99 -1.90
C ALA A 315 -2.50 -19.45 -1.92
N ALA A 316 -2.79 -18.52 -1.01
CA ALA A 316 -4.05 -17.80 -1.01
C ALA A 316 -4.12 -16.93 -2.26
N LEU A 317 -5.23 -17.01 -2.99
CA LEU A 317 -5.53 -16.15 -4.13
C LEU A 317 -6.51 -15.06 -3.68
N ASN A 318 -6.08 -13.82 -3.80
CA ASN A 318 -6.93 -12.66 -3.57
C ASN A 318 -7.06 -11.85 -4.85
N LEU A 319 -8.24 -11.28 -5.05
CA LEU A 319 -8.49 -10.34 -6.14
C LEU A 319 -8.69 -8.95 -5.56
N GLN A 320 -8.06 -7.95 -6.17
CA GLN A 320 -8.49 -6.57 -6.03
C GLN A 320 -9.52 -6.29 -7.12
N TYR A 321 -10.66 -5.72 -6.74
CA TYR A 321 -11.75 -5.44 -7.67
C TYR A 321 -12.44 -4.14 -7.34
N MET A 322 -13.12 -3.58 -8.33
CA MET A 322 -13.88 -2.34 -8.18
C MET A 322 -15.12 -2.56 -7.33
N THR A 323 -15.31 -1.72 -6.32
CA THR A 323 -16.51 -1.69 -5.50
C THR A 323 -17.02 -0.26 -5.33
N LYS A 324 -18.34 -0.09 -5.28
CA LYS A 324 -18.97 1.19 -4.94
C LYS A 324 -20.44 1.00 -4.57
N ALA A 325 -20.76 1.12 -3.28
CA ALA A 325 -22.15 1.21 -2.83
C ALA A 325 -22.74 2.58 -3.17
N VAL A 326 -23.99 2.61 -3.66
CA VAL A 326 -24.75 3.85 -3.87
C VAL A 326 -25.27 4.39 -2.53
N TYR A 327 -25.69 3.50 -1.64
CA TYR A 327 -26.13 3.82 -0.29
C TYR A 327 -25.21 3.16 0.73
N LYS A 328 -24.67 3.96 1.66
CA LYS A 328 -23.69 3.51 2.67
C LYS A 328 -24.19 2.33 3.53
N ALA A 329 -25.50 2.21 3.72
CA ALA A 329 -26.13 1.20 4.57
C ALA A 329 -26.70 0.00 3.79
N ASP A 330 -26.68 0.01 2.46
CA ASP A 330 -27.28 -1.05 1.64
C ASP A 330 -26.22 -1.76 0.77
N PRO A 331 -25.80 -2.99 1.13
CA PRO A 331 -24.85 -3.78 0.35
C PRO A 331 -25.35 -4.14 -1.06
N TYR A 332 -26.67 -4.18 -1.26
CA TYR A 332 -27.27 -4.48 -2.57
C TYR A 332 -27.30 -3.27 -3.50
N SER A 333 -26.94 -2.10 -2.97
CA SER A 333 -26.83 -0.86 -3.73
C SER A 333 -25.49 -0.72 -4.47
N SER A 334 -24.66 -1.77 -4.51
CA SER A 334 -23.44 -1.78 -5.32
C SER A 334 -23.73 -1.40 -6.77
N LYS A 335 -22.87 -0.54 -7.34
CA LYS A 335 -22.89 -0.21 -8.77
C LYS A 335 -22.44 -1.36 -9.66
N TYR A 336 -21.68 -2.29 -9.10
CA TYR A 336 -21.09 -3.46 -9.74
C TYR A 336 -21.87 -4.72 -9.37
N PRO A 337 -22.01 -5.70 -10.27
CA PRO A 337 -22.75 -6.92 -9.98
C PRO A 337 -21.96 -7.78 -8.97
N PRO A 338 -22.66 -8.50 -8.08
CA PRO A 338 -22.03 -9.57 -7.33
C PRO A 338 -21.58 -10.69 -8.26
N VAL A 339 -20.53 -11.40 -7.87
CA VAL A 339 -19.92 -12.48 -8.65
C VAL A 339 -19.68 -13.72 -7.79
N LEU A 340 -19.67 -14.88 -8.43
CA LEU A 340 -19.11 -16.10 -7.90
C LEU A 340 -17.78 -16.41 -8.54
N ILE A 341 -16.86 -16.96 -7.75
CA ILE A 341 -15.50 -17.24 -8.17
C ILE A 341 -15.10 -18.63 -7.75
N THR A 342 -14.45 -19.37 -8.64
CA THR A 342 -13.84 -20.66 -8.30
C THR A 342 -12.51 -20.83 -9.04
N THR A 343 -11.65 -21.68 -8.49
CA THR A 343 -10.33 -21.97 -9.04
C THR A 343 -10.17 -23.48 -9.24
N LYS A 344 -9.66 -23.91 -10.41
CA LYS A 344 -9.46 -25.32 -10.80
C LYS A 344 -8.07 -25.52 -11.43
N GLN A 345 -7.57 -26.76 -11.48
CA GLN A 345 -6.24 -27.05 -12.06
C GLN A 345 -6.29 -27.52 -13.51
N SER A 346 -7.49 -27.76 -14.06
CA SER A 346 -7.67 -28.18 -15.45
C SER A 346 -8.74 -27.40 -16.20
N GLU A 347 -8.61 -27.36 -17.53
CA GLU A 347 -9.56 -26.72 -18.44
C GLU A 347 -10.90 -27.46 -18.50
N GLU A 348 -10.92 -28.76 -18.24
CA GLU A 348 -12.13 -29.57 -18.17
C GLU A 348 -12.94 -29.21 -16.92
N GLU A 349 -12.31 -29.24 -15.73
CA GLU A 349 -12.97 -28.88 -14.47
C GLU A 349 -13.53 -27.45 -14.47
N ILE A 350 -12.82 -26.49 -15.08
CA ILE A 350 -13.31 -25.10 -15.12
C ILE A 350 -14.48 -24.93 -16.09
N ARG A 351 -14.54 -25.73 -17.17
CA ARG A 351 -15.69 -25.77 -18.07
C ARG A 351 -16.91 -26.39 -17.40
N GLU A 352 -16.73 -27.45 -16.62
CA GLU A 352 -17.80 -28.03 -15.81
C GLU A 352 -18.34 -27.02 -14.80
N ALA A 353 -17.46 -26.31 -14.08
CA ALA A 353 -17.87 -25.25 -13.15
C ALA A 353 -18.64 -24.11 -13.85
N LYS A 354 -18.25 -23.76 -15.08
CA LYS A 354 -18.99 -22.79 -15.90
C LYS A 354 -20.38 -23.31 -16.28
N THR A 355 -20.52 -24.58 -16.65
CA THR A 355 -21.82 -25.18 -16.92
C THR A 355 -22.69 -25.20 -15.66
N GLU A 356 -22.15 -25.63 -14.52
CA GLU A 356 -22.82 -25.62 -13.20
C GLU A 356 -23.35 -24.23 -12.84
N ALA A 357 -22.50 -23.20 -12.95
CA ALA A 357 -22.90 -21.82 -12.69
C ALA A 357 -24.07 -21.35 -13.57
N LYS A 358 -24.13 -21.80 -14.84
CA LYS A 358 -25.22 -21.43 -15.76
C LYS A 358 -26.50 -22.23 -15.52
N THR A 359 -26.40 -23.53 -15.21
CA THR A 359 -27.57 -24.40 -15.03
C THR A 359 -28.25 -24.18 -13.70
N ASP A 360 -27.48 -24.16 -12.61
CA ASP A 360 -28.00 -24.24 -11.25
C ASP A 360 -28.45 -22.88 -10.73
N GLN A 361 -27.96 -21.80 -11.33
CA GLN A 361 -28.14 -20.44 -10.80
C GLN A 361 -29.10 -19.56 -11.57
N SER A 362 -29.70 -20.08 -12.65
CA SER A 362 -30.80 -19.43 -13.35
C SER A 362 -32.02 -19.13 -12.46
N GLY A 363 -32.10 -19.72 -11.26
CA GLY A 363 -33.10 -19.43 -10.23
C GLY A 363 -32.62 -18.62 -9.01
N LEU A 364 -31.32 -18.30 -8.87
CA LEU A 364 -30.76 -17.60 -7.70
C LEU A 364 -30.90 -16.06 -7.76
N VAL A 365 -31.82 -15.58 -8.60
CA VAL A 365 -32.14 -14.16 -8.73
C VAL A 365 -32.69 -13.63 -7.40
N ARG A 366 -31.84 -12.82 -6.75
CA ARG A 366 -32.17 -11.74 -5.81
C ARG A 366 -32.68 -12.10 -4.40
N LEU A 367 -33.22 -13.28 -4.14
CA LEU A 367 -33.97 -13.50 -2.87
C LEU A 367 -33.30 -14.29 -1.74
N ASP A 368 -32.10 -14.84 -1.89
CA ASP A 368 -31.31 -15.26 -0.73
C ASP A 368 -29.83 -15.45 -1.10
N VAL A 369 -29.08 -14.34 -1.17
CA VAL A 369 -27.62 -14.38 -1.31
C VAL A 369 -26.98 -15.30 -0.25
N LEU A 370 -27.55 -15.34 0.96
CA LEU A 370 -27.11 -16.23 2.03
C LEU A 370 -27.26 -17.72 1.66
N LYS A 371 -28.34 -18.11 0.97
CA LYS A 371 -28.50 -19.48 0.48
C LYS A 371 -27.53 -19.81 -0.64
N VAL A 372 -27.13 -18.84 -1.47
CA VAL A 372 -26.08 -19.04 -2.47
C VAL A 372 -24.77 -19.40 -1.78
N VAL A 373 -24.36 -18.58 -0.80
CA VAL A 373 -23.11 -18.77 -0.06
C VAL A 373 -23.10 -20.11 0.69
N GLU A 374 -24.19 -20.46 1.35
CA GLU A 374 -24.28 -21.73 2.11
C GLU A 374 -24.22 -22.98 1.21
N ASN A 375 -24.72 -22.90 -0.03
CA ASN A 375 -24.80 -24.05 -0.93
C ASN A 375 -23.64 -24.15 -1.93
N ALA A 376 -22.95 -23.04 -2.24
CA ALA A 376 -21.92 -22.99 -3.26
C ALA A 376 -20.56 -23.48 -2.72
N LYS A 377 -20.47 -24.77 -2.38
CA LYS A 377 -19.23 -25.41 -1.93
C LYS A 377 -18.12 -25.23 -2.98
N GLY A 378 -16.99 -24.64 -2.58
CA GLY A 378 -15.86 -24.40 -3.48
C GLY A 378 -16.00 -23.16 -4.37
N TRP A 379 -17.00 -22.32 -4.11
CA TRP A 379 -17.12 -21.00 -4.70
C TRP A 379 -16.91 -19.91 -3.63
N ALA A 380 -16.13 -18.90 -3.98
CA ALA A 380 -16.13 -17.63 -3.27
C ALA A 380 -17.23 -16.73 -3.84
N TYR A 381 -17.88 -15.96 -2.97
CA TYR A 381 -18.87 -14.96 -3.35
C TYR A 381 -18.30 -13.58 -3.06
N LEU A 382 -18.27 -12.71 -4.07
CA LEU A 382 -17.87 -11.32 -3.93
C LEU A 382 -19.03 -10.38 -4.23
N THR A 383 -19.20 -9.37 -3.39
CA THR A 383 -20.13 -8.26 -3.57
C THR A 383 -19.47 -6.94 -3.18
N GLY A 384 -20.17 -5.82 -3.40
CA GLY A 384 -19.64 -4.48 -3.16
C GLY A 384 -19.47 -4.08 -1.69
N LEU A 385 -19.81 -4.94 -0.71
CA LEU A 385 -19.73 -4.59 0.71
C LEU A 385 -19.38 -5.82 1.59
N HIS A 386 -18.30 -6.55 1.27
CA HIS A 386 -17.78 -7.54 2.23
C HIS A 386 -17.24 -6.88 3.50
N ASN A 387 -16.64 -5.70 3.38
CA ASN A 387 -16.34 -4.86 4.53
C ASN A 387 -17.56 -4.02 4.99
N LYS A 388 -18.31 -4.54 5.97
CA LYS A 388 -19.34 -3.79 6.75
C LYS A 388 -18.82 -2.48 7.39
N ARG A 389 -17.51 -2.24 7.38
CA ARG A 389 -16.89 -1.03 7.94
C ARG A 389 -17.08 0.14 7.01
N ALA A 390 -18.29 0.71 7.01
CA ALA A 390 -18.62 2.08 6.62
C ALA A 390 -17.66 2.67 5.57
N MET A 391 -17.40 1.94 4.47
CA MET A 391 -16.40 2.34 3.52
C MET A 391 -16.88 3.66 2.96
N TRP A 392 -16.09 4.70 3.22
CA TRP A 392 -16.44 6.04 2.81
C TRP A 392 -16.54 6.07 1.28
N PRO A 393 -17.38 6.96 0.71
CA PRO A 393 -17.69 7.00 -0.73
C PRO A 393 -16.50 7.20 -1.68
N PHE A 394 -15.28 7.34 -1.14
CA PHE A 394 -14.03 7.47 -1.86
C PHE A 394 -13.27 6.16 -2.06
N HIS A 395 -13.61 5.06 -1.37
CA HIS A 395 -13.03 3.75 -1.67
C HIS A 395 -13.69 3.19 -2.92
N VAL A 396 -12.85 2.90 -3.92
CA VAL A 396 -13.31 2.46 -5.25
C VAL A 396 -12.89 1.02 -5.52
N THR A 397 -12.01 0.44 -4.69
CA THR A 397 -11.52 -0.94 -4.78
C THR A 397 -11.57 -1.65 -3.43
N GLU A 398 -11.68 -2.98 -3.46
CA GLU A 398 -11.62 -3.89 -2.32
C GLU A 398 -10.74 -5.09 -2.67
N VAL A 399 -10.07 -5.66 -1.69
CA VAL A 399 -9.31 -6.91 -1.82
C VAL A 399 -10.06 -8.01 -1.07
N SER A 400 -10.25 -9.17 -1.71
CA SER A 400 -10.87 -10.32 -1.05
C SER A 400 -10.21 -11.61 -1.50
N ASN A 401 -10.12 -12.56 -0.57
CA ASN A 401 -9.70 -13.92 -0.88
C ASN A 401 -10.81 -14.60 -1.68
N VAL A 402 -10.41 -15.34 -2.70
CA VAL A 402 -11.32 -16.03 -3.64
C VAL A 402 -11.02 -17.52 -3.75
N GLY A 403 -10.20 -18.03 -2.84
CA GLY A 403 -9.73 -19.41 -2.79
C GLY A 403 -8.20 -19.51 -2.75
N SER A 404 -7.70 -20.61 -3.27
CA SER A 404 -6.27 -20.90 -3.32
C SER A 404 -5.83 -21.30 -4.72
N VAL A 405 -4.55 -21.10 -5.01
CA VAL A 405 -3.87 -21.61 -6.19
C VAL A 405 -2.85 -22.64 -5.75
N LYS A 406 -2.80 -23.77 -6.48
CA LYS A 406 -1.82 -24.83 -6.26
C LYS A 406 -0.63 -24.66 -7.20
N PRO A 407 0.54 -25.25 -6.89
CA PRO A 407 1.69 -25.22 -7.80
C PRO A 407 1.32 -25.65 -9.23
N GLY A 408 1.84 -24.92 -10.21
CA GLY A 408 1.59 -25.13 -11.63
C GLY A 408 0.35 -24.40 -12.14
N LEU A 409 -0.35 -25.04 -13.08
CA LEU A 409 -1.40 -24.38 -13.84
C LEU A 409 -2.73 -24.30 -13.07
N ASN A 410 -3.33 -23.11 -13.06
CA ASN A 410 -4.64 -22.84 -12.46
C ASN A 410 -5.52 -22.07 -13.45
N PHE A 411 -6.83 -22.28 -13.33
CA PHE A 411 -7.88 -21.58 -14.06
C PHE A 411 -8.83 -20.96 -13.06
N ILE A 412 -9.07 -19.65 -13.19
CA ILE A 412 -9.96 -18.90 -12.30
C ILE A 412 -11.17 -18.50 -13.14
N TYR A 413 -12.37 -18.86 -12.67
CA TYR A 413 -13.62 -18.48 -13.31
C TYR A 413 -14.38 -17.49 -12.43
N ILE A 414 -14.76 -16.36 -13.00
CA ILE A 414 -15.54 -15.29 -12.36
C ILE A 414 -16.87 -15.16 -13.10
N PHE A 415 -17.98 -15.40 -12.39
CA PHE A 415 -19.32 -15.40 -12.95
C PHE A 415 -20.22 -14.34 -12.30
N PRO A 416 -20.63 -13.30 -13.05
CA PRO A 416 -21.61 -12.32 -12.59
C PRO A 416 -22.99 -12.94 -12.39
N LEU A 417 -23.63 -12.64 -11.27
CA LEU A 417 -24.96 -13.17 -10.94
C LEU A 417 -26.12 -12.34 -11.52
N GLU A 418 -25.82 -11.15 -12.01
CA GLU A 418 -26.79 -10.25 -12.63
C GLU A 418 -26.09 -9.25 -13.55
N GLU A 419 -26.85 -8.70 -14.49
CA GLU A 419 -26.38 -7.60 -15.32
C GLU A 419 -26.54 -6.26 -14.58
N ARG A 420 -25.52 -5.41 -14.67
CA ARG A 420 -25.51 -4.03 -14.17
C ARG A 420 -24.95 -3.09 -15.23
N PRO A 421 -25.29 -1.79 -15.17
CA PRO A 421 -24.71 -0.79 -16.06
C PRO A 421 -23.18 -0.69 -15.99
N ASN A 422 -22.58 -1.05 -14.85
CA ASN A 422 -21.13 -1.15 -14.70
C ASN A 422 -20.75 -2.63 -14.52
N PRO A 423 -19.99 -3.24 -15.43
CA PRO A 423 -19.55 -4.62 -15.29
C PRO A 423 -18.60 -4.77 -14.10
N PHE A 424 -18.52 -5.98 -13.54
CA PHE A 424 -17.52 -6.29 -12.52
C PHE A 424 -16.12 -6.11 -13.13
N ARG A 425 -15.21 -5.47 -12.37
CA ARG A 425 -13.86 -5.13 -12.83
C ARG A 425 -12.84 -5.64 -11.84
N VAL A 426 -11.93 -6.51 -12.30
CA VAL A 426 -10.75 -6.92 -11.54
C VAL A 426 -9.62 -5.94 -11.85
N THR A 427 -8.88 -5.48 -10.83
CA THR A 427 -7.80 -4.49 -10.97
C THR A 427 -6.43 -5.03 -10.55
N ALA A 428 -6.39 -6.11 -9.77
CA ALA A 428 -5.15 -6.80 -9.41
C ALA A 428 -5.40 -8.26 -9.03
N THR A 429 -4.34 -9.06 -9.13
CA THR A 429 -4.22 -10.38 -8.50
C THR A 429 -3.14 -10.36 -7.45
N ILE A 430 -3.41 -11.05 -6.34
CA ILE A 430 -2.52 -11.18 -5.19
C ILE A 430 -2.44 -12.66 -4.83
N VAL A 431 -1.26 -13.25 -4.98
CA VAL A 431 -0.99 -14.62 -4.55
C VAL A 431 -0.05 -14.58 -3.37
N CYS A 432 -0.42 -15.20 -2.25
CA CYS A 432 0.28 -15.06 -0.98
C CYS A 432 0.45 -16.42 -0.28
N GLU A 433 1.64 -17.02 -0.37
CA GLU A 433 1.95 -18.29 0.32
C GLU A 433 1.98 -18.09 1.84
N ALA A 434 2.55 -16.96 2.30
CA ALA A 434 2.62 -16.62 3.72
C ALA A 434 1.22 -16.55 4.36
N CYS A 435 0.22 -16.07 3.61
CA CYS A 435 -1.16 -16.00 4.07
C CYS A 435 -1.70 -17.39 4.38
N THR A 436 -1.48 -18.38 3.51
CA THR A 436 -1.88 -19.77 3.76
C THR A 436 -1.13 -20.35 4.97
N LYS A 437 0.18 -20.15 5.06
CA LYS A 437 0.98 -20.69 6.17
C LYS A 437 0.61 -20.12 7.54
N LEU A 438 0.22 -18.85 7.59
CA LEU A 438 -0.23 -18.17 8.81
C LEU A 438 -1.72 -18.39 9.09
N GLY A 439 -2.42 -19.21 8.29
CA GLY A 439 -3.87 -19.43 8.44
C GLY A 439 -4.70 -18.17 8.16
N TRP A 440 -4.14 -17.20 7.43
CA TRP A 440 -4.82 -16.00 6.96
C TRP A 440 -5.63 -16.30 5.69
N THR A 441 -6.50 -17.29 5.79
CA THR A 441 -7.54 -17.62 4.81
C THR A 441 -8.91 -17.30 5.42
N ASP A 442 -9.96 -17.22 4.59
CA ASP A 442 -11.27 -16.58 4.85
C ASP A 442 -11.96 -16.77 6.22
N ASP A 443 -11.63 -17.80 6.99
CA ASP A 443 -12.29 -18.08 8.28
C ASP A 443 -12.12 -16.97 9.33
N ILE A 444 -11.02 -16.21 9.29
CA ILE A 444 -10.75 -15.18 10.31
C ILE A 444 -11.69 -13.96 10.16
N PHE A 445 -12.06 -13.60 8.93
CA PHE A 445 -12.91 -12.43 8.67
C PHE A 445 -14.38 -12.69 8.98
N TRP A 446 -14.87 -13.90 8.73
CA TRP A 446 -16.27 -14.26 9.00
C TRP A 446 -16.52 -14.53 10.49
N GLN A 447 -15.63 -15.24 11.18
CA GLN A 447 -15.88 -15.64 12.58
C GLN A 447 -15.90 -14.46 13.57
N LYS A 448 -15.08 -13.42 13.36
CA LYS A 448 -15.08 -12.24 14.25
C LYS A 448 -16.26 -11.29 14.03
N SER A 449 -17.04 -11.47 12.97
CA SER A 449 -18.25 -10.67 12.72
C SER A 449 -19.48 -11.16 13.51
N SER A 450 -19.36 -12.25 14.28
CA SER A 450 -20.36 -12.73 15.25
C SER A 450 -20.35 -11.98 16.59
N TRP A 451 -19.46 -10.99 16.76
CA TRP A 451 -19.43 -10.05 17.88
C TRP A 451 -20.11 -8.73 17.55
N LEU A 452 -21.37 -8.81 17.11
CA LEU A 452 -22.39 -7.75 17.07
C LEU A 452 -23.75 -8.45 17.17
#